data_AF-Q5EDL7-F1
#
_entry.id   AF-Q5EDL7-F1
#
_cell.length_a   1.000
_cell.length_b   1.000
_cell.length_c   1.000
_cell.angle_alpha   90.00
_cell.angle_beta   90.00
_cell.angle_gamma   90.00
#
_symmetry.space_group_name_H-M   'P 1'
#
loop_
_entity.id
_entity.type
_entity.pdbx_description
1 polymer ?
#
loop_
_entity_poly.entity_id
_entity_poly.type
_entity_poly.pdbx_seq_one_letter_code
_entity_poly.pdbx_strand_id
1 'polypeptide(L)' 'MKALIAKTHLLADKIFDFLAPIFILLTRLYLAQVFFLSGLTKISNWQATLSLFQNEYMVPVMSPTL' A
#
# COMPACT_ATOMS: atom_id res chain seq x y z
N MET A 1 28.45 5.66 33.96
CA MET A 1 27.00 5.49 33.70
C MET A 1 26.56 6.09 32.35
N LYS A 2 26.82 7.39 32.06
CA LYS A 2 26.43 8.02 30.78
C LYS A 2 26.97 7.32 29.52
N ALA A 3 28.20 6.80 29.56
CA ALA A 3 28.81 6.11 28.42
C ALA A 3 28.14 4.75 28.08
N LEU A 4 27.56 4.07 29.07
CA LEU A 4 26.84 2.80 28.85
C LEU A 4 25.50 3.05 28.14
N ILE A 5 24.79 4.08 28.57
CA ILE A 5 23.52 4.53 27.96
C ILE A 5 23.76 5.00 26.53
N ALA A 6 24.82 5.78 26.27
CA ALA A 6 25.17 6.21 24.92
C ALA A 6 25.46 5.01 23.99
N LYS A 7 26.17 3.98 24.48
CA LYS A 7 26.47 2.79 23.67
C LYS A 7 25.23 1.96 23.33
N THR A 8 24.24 1.88 24.23
CA THR A 8 22.98 1.17 23.96
C THR A 8 22.13 1.86 22.91
N HIS A 9 22.07 3.20 22.91
CA HIS A 9 21.37 3.95 21.87
C HIS A 9 22.02 3.77 20.50
N LEU A 10 23.35 3.86 20.41
CA LEU A 10 24.07 3.68 19.15
C LEU A 10 23.85 2.29 18.51
N LEU A 11 23.68 1.24 19.32
CA LEU A 11 23.37 -0.10 18.80
C LEU A 11 21.92 -0.20 18.32
N ALA A 12 20.98 0.41 19.06
CA ALA A 12 19.58 0.46 18.66
C ALA A 12 19.41 1.24 17.34
N ASP A 13 20.08 2.39 17.22
CA ASP A 13 20.05 3.22 16.02
C ASP A 13 20.62 2.45 14.81
N LYS A 14 21.73 1.75 14.99
CA LYS A 14 22.35 0.96 13.91
C LYS A 14 21.48 -0.21 13.45
N ILE A 15 20.75 -0.85 14.36
CA ILE A 15 19.78 -1.89 14.03
C ILE A 15 18.60 -1.27 13.28
N PHE A 16 18.09 -0.14 13.77
CA PHE A 16 16.99 0.58 13.14
C PHE A 16 17.34 1.04 11.73
N ASP A 17 18.50 1.65 11.53
CA ASP A 17 18.98 2.12 10.22
C ASP A 17 19.12 0.97 9.21
N PHE A 18 19.41 -0.25 9.67
CA PHE A 18 19.49 -1.43 8.83
C PHE A 18 18.10 -2.03 8.53
N LEU A 19 17.21 -2.11 9.53
CA LEU A 19 15.87 -2.71 9.38
C LEU A 19 14.86 -1.78 8.70
N ALA A 20 14.95 -0.47 8.93
CA ALA A 20 14.04 0.53 8.40
C ALA A 20 13.89 0.48 6.86
N PRO A 21 14.97 0.47 6.05
CA PRO A 21 14.82 0.41 4.59
C PRO A 21 14.18 -0.89 4.11
N ILE A 22 14.49 -2.01 4.76
CA ILE A 22 13.91 -3.33 4.44
C ILE A 22 12.41 -3.30 4.71
N PHE A 23 12.01 -2.81 5.89
CA PHE A 23 10.60 -2.69 6.25
C PHE A 23 9.84 -1.78 5.29
N ILE A 24 10.39 -0.61 4.97
CA ILE A 24 9.80 0.34 4.01
C ILE A 24 9.61 -0.32 2.63
N LEU A 25 10.60 -1.07 2.15
CA LEU A 25 10.50 -1.78 0.88
C LEU A 25 9.38 -2.85 0.92
N LEU A 26 9.32 -3.65 1.98
CA LEU A 26 8.29 -4.67 2.15
C LEU A 26 6.89 -4.04 2.21
N THR A 27 6.72 -2.94 2.92
CA THR A 27 5.43 -2.21 2.96
C THR A 27 5.01 -1.74 1.56
N ARG A 28 5.94 -1.20 0.77
CA ARG A 28 5.63 -0.76 -0.61
C ARG A 28 5.22 -1.93 -1.50
N LEU A 29 5.94 -3.05 -1.44
CA LEU A 29 5.61 -4.26 -2.21
C LEU A 29 4.25 -4.84 -1.81
N TYR A 30 3.96 -4.87 -0.51
CA TYR A 30 2.68 -5.32 0.02
C TYR A 30 1.53 -4.44 -0.49
N LEU A 31 1.65 -3.12 -0.38
CA LEU A 31 0.62 -2.21 -0.89
C LEU A 31 0.44 -2.36 -2.40
N ALA A 32 1.53 -2.45 -3.17
CA ALA A 32 1.47 -2.70 -4.60
C ALA A 32 0.69 -3.98 -4.93
N GLN A 33 0.94 -5.08 -4.20
CA GLN A 33 0.20 -6.33 -4.36
C GLN A 33 -1.29 -6.17 -4.03
N VAL A 34 -1.63 -5.49 -2.94
CA VAL A 34 -3.03 -5.24 -2.54
C VAL A 34 -3.78 -4.48 -3.64
N PHE A 35 -3.20 -3.40 -4.17
CA PHE A 35 -3.80 -2.64 -5.26
C PHE A 35 -3.91 -3.46 -6.55
N PHE A 36 -2.88 -4.24 -6.88
CA PHE A 36 -2.88 -5.08 -8.07
C PHE A 36 -3.97 -6.15 -8.02
N LEU A 37 -4.07 -6.89 -6.91
CA LEU A 37 -5.10 -7.91 -6.72
C LEU A 37 -6.52 -7.30 -6.71
N SER A 38 -6.70 -6.15 -6.04
CA SER A 38 -7.97 -5.41 -6.06
C SER A 38 -8.34 -4.87 -7.46
N GLY A 39 -7.34 -4.60 -8.31
CA GLY A 39 -7.55 -4.26 -9.71
C GLY A 39 -8.03 -5.47 -10.52
N LEU A 40 -7.39 -6.62 -10.34
CA LEU A 40 -7.75 -7.86 -11.02
C LEU A 40 -9.20 -8.30 -10.73
N THR A 41 -9.70 -8.11 -9.50
CA THR A 41 -11.10 -8.44 -9.18
C THR A 41 -12.10 -7.59 -9.97
N LYS A 42 -11.79 -6.32 -10.24
CA LYS A 42 -12.63 -5.42 -11.05
C LYS A 42 -12.64 -5.81 -12.53
N ILE A 43 -11.50 -6.28 -13.04
CA ILE A 43 -11.39 -6.75 -14.42
C ILE A 43 -12.08 -8.12 -14.59
N SER A 44 -11.94 -9.01 -13.59
CA SER A 44 -12.52 -10.36 -13.63
C SER A 44 -14.05 -10.36 -13.67
N ASN A 45 -14.71 -9.35 -13.09
CA ASN A 45 -16.17 -9.22 -13.14
C ASN A 45 -16.55 -7.83 -13.66
N TRP A 46 -16.49 -7.69 -14.98
CA TRP A 46 -16.78 -6.44 -15.67
C TRP A 46 -18.22 -5.94 -15.41
N GLN A 47 -19.20 -6.83 -15.35
CA GLN A 47 -20.60 -6.48 -15.08
C GLN A 47 -20.80 -5.84 -13.70
N ALA A 48 -20.19 -6.41 -12.66
CA ALA A 48 -20.24 -5.84 -11.32
C ALA A 48 -19.55 -4.47 -11.27
N THR A 49 -18.41 -4.33 -11.94
CA THR A 49 -17.69 -3.04 -12.06
C THR A 49 -18.56 -1.98 -12.74
N LEU A 50 -19.25 -2.33 -13.83
CA LEU A 50 -20.15 -1.41 -14.52
C LEU A 50 -21.33 -0.99 -13.64
N SER A 51 -21.95 -1.94 -12.92
CA SER A 51 -23.01 -1.66 -11.95
C SER A 51 -22.55 -0.68 -10.87
N LEU A 52 -21.35 -0.87 -10.34
CA LEU A 52 -20.77 0.02 -9.32
C LEU A 52 -20.57 1.44 -9.85
N PHE A 53 -20.12 1.61 -11.10
CA PHE A 53 -19.99 2.94 -11.70
C PHE A 53 -21.33 3.60 -12.05
N GLN A 54 -22.37 2.81 -12.31
CA GLN A 54 -23.70 3.33 -12.62
C GLN A 54 -24.45 3.80 -11.37
N ASN A 55 -24.38 3.02 -10.29
CA ASN A 55 -25.28 3.21 -9.15
C ASN A 55 -24.56 3.81 -7.92
N GLU A 56 -23.30 3.45 -7.68
CA GLU A 56 -22.57 3.87 -6.47
C GLU A 56 -21.52 4.97 -6.74
N TYR A 57 -20.78 4.85 -7.83
CA TYR A 57 -19.70 5.77 -8.21
C TYR A 57 -20.07 6.52 -9.49
N MET A 58 -21.07 7.41 -9.39
CA MET A 58 -21.50 8.23 -10.51
C MET A 58 -20.36 9.12 -11.00
N VAL A 59 -19.77 8.78 -12.15
CA VAL A 59 -18.66 9.55 -12.74
C VAL A 59 -19.28 10.73 -13.52
N PRO A 60 -19.04 11.99 -13.13
CA PRO A 60 -19.73 13.14 -13.74
C PRO A 60 -19.31 13.45 -15.18
N VAL A 61 -18.22 12.84 -15.68
CA VAL A 61 -17.53 13.30 -16.89
C VAL A 61 -17.63 12.32 -18.08
N MET A 62 -17.95 11.04 -17.85
CA MET A 62 -18.07 10.05 -18.93
C MET A 62 -19.23 9.08 -18.68
N SER A 63 -20.00 8.82 -19.73
CA SER A 63 -21.07 7.83 -19.73
C SER A 63 -20.48 6.40 -19.64
N PRO A 64 -20.98 5.53 -18.75
CA PRO A 64 -20.56 4.12 -18.68
C PRO A 64 -21.08 3.30 -19.87
N THR A 65 -22.04 3.84 -20.64
CA THR A 65 -22.49 3.28 -21.91
C THR A 65 -21.83 4.04 -23.06
N LEU A 66 -21.11 3.32 -23.93
CA LEU A 66 -20.73 3.83 -25.26
C LEU A 66 -21.98 3.97 -26.13
#